data_AF-A0A9P8VVU0-F1
#
_entry.id   AF-A0A9P8VVU0-F1
#
_cell.length_a   1.000
_cell.length_b   1.000
_cell.length_c   1.000
_cell.angle_alpha   90.00
_cell.angle_beta   90.00
_cell.angle_gamma   90.00
#
_symmetry.space_group_name_H-M   'P 1'
#
loop_
_entity.id
_entity.type
_entity.pdbx_description
1 polymer ?
#
loop_
_entity_poly.entity_id
_entity_poly.type
_entity_poly.pdbx_seq_one_letter_code
_entity_poly.pdbx_strand_id
1 'polypeptide(L)'
;AEKNQRLLSIDRWVLPRIGSEEHHDFFLASQHPSASPPLRRLASKYAMPARMWRHGIHSFLELLRHRLPESLEHMLSFLYLAYSMMALLYETVPAFEDTWIECLGDLGRYRMAIEDDDIRDREVWTGVSRHWYSKASDKSPSTGRLYHHLAILARPNALQQLYYYTKSLCVPLPFLSARESIMTLFDPVLASNPSCLSPIDFAFVRVHGILFSGKSKRHSQEGMEEFLGLLDSSITRTTKRWLESGYYIGISLACTLLGYGSESNSLFKTLATRQNPDDADVPMDGATPETSHDDTFDNAWSFALRTYRIVIHRWGHMDTLPFVHTALVFNNLMGHHPDATANLEQQYSWRVTSTMLNYLFESLSCEPRIGGEFPLLEHEEAPRPLPEDYAMRGLVYAKDYFPSRWFTNEKIDEGEKHFELVSMADER
;
A
#
# COMPACT_ATOMS: atom_id res chain seq x y z
N ALA A 1 56.12 -8.47 0.71
CA ALA A 1 56.06 -7.00 0.56
C ALA A 1 55.09 -6.55 -0.55
N GLU A 2 54.91 -7.30 -1.65
CA GLU A 2 53.98 -6.92 -2.74
C GLU A 2 52.48 -7.21 -2.50
N LYS A 3 52.10 -8.00 -1.47
CA LYS A 3 50.67 -8.22 -1.13
C LYS A 3 50.04 -7.08 -0.31
N ASN A 4 50.84 -6.28 0.40
CA ASN A 4 50.34 -5.11 1.15
C ASN A 4 50.19 -3.85 0.28
N GLN A 5 50.76 -3.83 -0.92
CA GLN A 5 50.61 -2.70 -1.85
C GLN A 5 49.29 -2.73 -2.63
N ARG A 6 48.60 -3.87 -2.70
CA ARG A 6 47.25 -3.97 -3.28
C ARG A 6 46.15 -3.51 -2.32
N LEU A 7 46.34 -3.66 -1.00
CA LEU A 7 45.41 -3.13 0.00
C LEU A 7 45.46 -1.59 0.04
N LEU A 8 46.64 -0.99 -0.10
CA LEU A 8 46.82 0.46 -0.26
C LEU A 8 46.32 1.02 -1.61
N SER A 9 45.92 0.16 -2.56
CA SER A 9 45.30 0.59 -3.82
C SER A 9 43.77 0.65 -3.75
N ILE A 10 43.16 0.09 -2.69
CA ILE A 10 41.72 0.19 -2.42
C ILE A 10 41.37 1.58 -1.86
N ASP A 11 42.30 2.23 -1.14
CA ASP A 11 42.18 3.65 -0.75
C ASP A 11 42.17 4.61 -1.95
N ARG A 12 42.51 4.14 -3.16
CA ARG A 12 42.42 4.92 -4.40
C ARG A 12 41.09 4.72 -5.14
N TRP A 13 40.21 3.84 -4.66
CA TRP A 13 38.80 3.73 -5.10
C TRP A 13 37.86 4.57 -4.22
N VAL A 14 38.26 5.81 -3.96
CA VAL A 14 37.37 6.93 -3.57
C VAL A 14 36.53 7.37 -4.78
N LEU A 15 36.02 6.40 -5.54
CA LEU A 15 35.13 6.61 -6.68
C LEU A 15 33.70 7.01 -6.27
N PRO A 16 33.22 6.70 -5.05
CA PRO A 16 31.97 7.28 -4.60
C PRO A 16 32.06 8.79 -4.34
N ARG A 17 33.16 9.36 -3.78
CA ARG A 17 33.20 10.80 -3.47
C ARG A 17 33.38 11.67 -4.72
N ILE A 18 34.30 11.31 -5.62
CA ILE A 18 34.59 12.14 -6.81
C ILE A 18 33.41 12.11 -7.79
N GLY A 19 32.77 10.94 -8.01
CA GLY A 19 31.56 10.86 -8.85
C GLY A 19 30.31 11.45 -8.18
N SER A 20 30.19 11.35 -6.85
CA SER A 20 29.06 11.91 -6.08
C SER A 20 29.05 13.44 -6.11
N GLU A 21 30.20 14.08 -5.86
CA GLU A 21 30.33 15.55 -5.92
C GLU A 21 30.08 16.06 -7.34
N GLU A 22 30.66 15.41 -8.36
CA GLU A 22 30.44 15.79 -9.76
C GLU A 22 28.97 15.62 -10.19
N HIS A 23 28.29 14.56 -9.76
CA HIS A 23 26.87 14.37 -10.04
C HIS A 23 26.00 15.37 -9.27
N HIS A 24 26.31 15.64 -8.01
CA HIS A 24 25.61 16.64 -7.20
C HIS A 24 25.74 18.05 -7.79
N ASP A 25 26.97 18.47 -8.11
CA ASP A 25 27.26 19.75 -8.77
C ASP A 25 26.56 19.85 -10.13
N PHE A 26 26.55 18.76 -10.90
CA PHE A 26 25.83 18.71 -12.17
C PHE A 26 24.31 18.89 -11.97
N PHE A 27 23.71 18.21 -11.00
CA PHE A 27 22.29 18.33 -10.74
C PHE A 27 21.93 19.74 -10.23
N LEU A 28 22.73 20.29 -9.31
CA LEU A 28 22.58 21.66 -8.83
C LEU A 28 22.69 22.68 -9.97
N ALA A 29 23.76 22.62 -10.76
CA ALA A 29 24.00 23.55 -11.86
C ALA A 29 22.92 23.41 -12.95
N SER A 30 22.51 22.17 -13.26
CA SER A 30 21.49 21.94 -14.28
C SER A 30 20.10 22.40 -13.86
N GLN A 31 19.76 22.33 -12.57
CA GLN A 31 18.45 22.73 -12.04
C GLN A 31 18.44 24.15 -11.45
N HIS A 32 19.56 24.86 -11.47
CA HIS A 32 19.64 26.25 -10.99
C HIS A 32 18.64 27.16 -11.75
N PRO A 33 17.97 28.13 -11.09
CA PRO A 33 17.01 29.02 -11.74
C PRO A 33 17.57 29.78 -12.96
N SER A 34 18.87 30.07 -12.96
CA SER A 34 19.56 30.73 -14.08
C SER A 34 20.00 29.80 -15.21
N ALA A 35 19.79 28.48 -15.08
CA ALA A 35 20.18 27.51 -16.10
C ALA A 35 19.29 27.63 -17.35
N SER A 36 19.90 27.49 -18.53
CA SER A 36 19.16 27.54 -19.79
C SER A 36 18.14 26.38 -19.90
N PRO A 37 17.00 26.55 -20.61
CA PRO A 37 16.03 25.48 -20.76
C PRO A 37 16.59 24.15 -21.32
N PRO A 38 17.54 24.15 -22.29
CA PRO A 38 18.21 22.92 -22.72
C PRO A 38 19.01 22.23 -21.60
N LEU A 39 19.69 23.00 -20.75
CA LEU A 39 20.49 22.47 -19.64
C LEU A 39 19.60 21.86 -18.54
N ARG A 40 18.48 22.51 -18.20
CA ARG A 40 17.50 21.98 -17.23
C ARG A 40 16.92 20.64 -17.64
N ARG A 41 16.67 20.44 -18.94
CA ARG A 41 16.14 19.17 -19.48
C ARG A 41 17.16 18.05 -19.57
N LEU A 42 18.45 18.34 -19.45
CA LEU A 42 19.52 17.38 -19.73
C LEU A 42 19.46 16.15 -18.81
N ALA A 43 19.29 16.40 -17.50
CA ALA A 43 19.18 15.35 -16.48
C ALA A 43 18.01 14.39 -16.76
N SER A 44 16.81 14.92 -17.06
CA SER A 44 15.65 14.10 -17.42
C SER A 44 15.82 13.39 -18.76
N LYS A 45 16.33 14.10 -19.78
CA LYS A 45 16.53 13.56 -21.14
C LYS A 45 17.41 12.31 -21.15
N TYR A 46 18.44 12.29 -20.30
CA TYR A 46 19.37 11.17 -20.21
C TYR A 46 19.10 10.24 -19.02
N ALA A 47 17.92 10.37 -18.37
CA ALA A 47 17.51 9.61 -17.20
C ALA A 47 18.63 9.51 -16.13
N MET A 48 19.31 10.63 -15.89
CA MET A 48 20.52 10.65 -15.06
C MET A 48 20.27 10.18 -13.63
N PRO A 49 19.16 10.56 -12.94
CA PRO A 49 18.84 10.03 -11.61
C PRO A 49 18.76 8.49 -11.60
N ALA A 50 17.99 7.91 -12.52
CA ALA A 50 17.82 6.46 -12.62
C ALA A 50 19.13 5.73 -12.95
N ARG A 51 19.99 6.32 -13.80
CA ARG A 51 21.30 5.75 -14.14
C ARG A 51 22.28 5.82 -12.99
N MET A 52 22.31 6.94 -12.25
CA MET A 52 23.13 7.09 -11.06
C MET A 52 22.75 6.05 -10.00
N TRP A 53 21.45 5.87 -9.75
CA TRP A 53 20.97 4.80 -8.88
C TRP A 53 21.42 3.42 -9.37
N ARG A 54 21.04 3.05 -10.61
CA ARG A 54 21.28 1.72 -11.17
C ARG A 54 22.76 1.34 -11.18
N HIS A 55 23.60 2.22 -11.73
CA HIS A 55 25.00 1.91 -12.02
C HIS A 55 25.96 2.41 -10.95
N GLY A 56 25.63 3.49 -10.24
CA GLY A 56 26.49 4.08 -9.22
C GLY A 56 26.25 3.53 -7.82
N ILE A 57 25.02 3.16 -7.47
CA ILE A 57 24.65 2.70 -6.13
C ILE A 57 24.27 1.23 -6.14
N HIS A 58 23.18 0.88 -6.82
CA HIS A 58 22.57 -0.44 -6.75
C HIS A 58 23.51 -1.56 -7.21
N SER A 59 24.16 -1.42 -8.37
CA SER A 59 25.14 -2.42 -8.85
C SER A 59 26.26 -2.68 -7.85
N PHE A 60 26.72 -1.65 -7.13
CA PHE A 60 27.78 -1.79 -6.15
C PHE A 60 27.26 -2.40 -4.83
N LEU A 61 26.06 -2.02 -4.38
CA LEU A 61 25.39 -2.67 -3.25
C LEU A 61 25.20 -4.17 -3.49
N GLU A 62 24.76 -4.56 -4.69
CA GLU A 62 24.62 -5.96 -5.04
C GLU A 62 25.96 -6.68 -5.02
N LEU A 63 27.04 -6.09 -5.56
CA LEU A 63 28.37 -6.68 -5.49
C LEU A 63 28.82 -6.91 -4.04
N LEU A 64 28.60 -5.94 -3.16
CA LEU A 64 28.93 -6.08 -1.74
C LEU A 64 28.05 -7.14 -1.07
N ARG A 65 26.74 -7.15 -1.34
CA ARG A 65 25.78 -8.11 -0.77
C ARG A 65 26.14 -9.57 -1.10
N HIS A 66 26.60 -9.85 -2.32
CA HIS A 66 27.02 -11.21 -2.73
C HIS A 66 28.32 -11.68 -2.04
N ARG A 67 29.04 -10.79 -1.37
CA ARG A 67 30.32 -11.06 -0.68
C ARG A 67 30.19 -10.98 0.84
N LEU A 68 28.97 -11.01 1.35
CA LEU A 68 28.71 -11.13 2.78
C LEU A 68 29.04 -12.56 3.26
N PRO A 69 29.60 -12.70 4.48
CA PRO A 69 29.80 -11.65 5.48
C PRO A 69 31.09 -10.82 5.32
N GLU A 70 32.04 -11.20 4.44
CA GLU A 70 33.37 -10.60 4.37
C GLU A 70 33.37 -9.12 3.96
N SER A 71 32.33 -8.66 3.25
CA SER A 71 32.16 -7.28 2.80
C SER A 71 31.41 -6.37 3.77
N LEU A 72 30.98 -6.86 4.94
CA LEU A 72 30.03 -6.15 5.81
C LEU A 72 30.43 -4.72 6.15
N GLU A 73 31.66 -4.50 6.63
CA GLU A 73 32.15 -3.15 6.99
C GLU A 73 32.16 -2.19 5.79
N HIS A 74 32.50 -2.70 4.60
CA HIS A 74 32.50 -1.92 3.36
C HIS A 74 31.06 -1.59 2.94
N MET A 75 30.14 -2.54 3.08
CA MET A 75 28.73 -2.35 2.78
C MET A 75 28.08 -1.31 3.71
N LEU A 76 28.37 -1.36 5.01
CA LEU A 76 27.91 -0.37 5.98
C LEU A 76 28.43 1.02 5.66
N SER A 77 29.73 1.15 5.38
CA SER A 77 30.35 2.43 5.02
C SER A 77 29.76 2.99 3.73
N PHE A 78 29.53 2.14 2.72
CA PHE A 78 28.94 2.55 1.45
C PHE A 78 27.48 2.98 1.61
N LEU A 79 26.68 2.26 2.40
CA LEU A 79 25.28 2.61 2.69
C LEU A 79 25.19 3.99 3.36
N TYR A 80 26.04 4.28 4.35
CA TYR A 80 26.07 5.60 5.00
C TYR A 80 26.40 6.73 4.01
N LEU A 81 27.38 6.50 3.14
CA LEU A 81 27.77 7.49 2.14
C LEU A 81 26.66 7.71 1.10
N ALA A 82 26.09 6.62 0.57
CA ALA A 82 25.02 6.68 -0.40
C ALA A 82 23.77 7.36 0.17
N TYR A 83 23.40 7.04 1.42
CA TYR A 83 22.27 7.67 2.11
C TYR A 83 22.51 9.17 2.30
N SER A 84 23.69 9.57 2.75
CA SER A 84 24.04 10.99 2.93
C SER A 84 23.98 11.77 1.61
N MET A 85 24.49 11.19 0.51
CA MET A 85 24.40 11.80 -0.82
C MET A 85 22.94 11.93 -1.29
N MET A 86 22.13 10.87 -1.15
CA MET A 86 20.73 10.89 -1.57
C MET A 86 19.90 11.89 -0.74
N ALA A 87 20.16 12.00 0.56
CA ALA A 87 19.51 12.97 1.44
C ALA A 87 19.89 14.41 1.05
N LEU A 88 21.17 14.66 0.74
CA LEU A 88 21.61 15.97 0.25
C LEU A 88 20.93 16.33 -1.09
N LEU A 89 20.81 15.38 -2.03
CA LEU A 89 20.11 15.60 -3.30
C LEU A 89 18.62 15.84 -3.10
N TYR A 90 18.00 15.12 -2.17
CA TYR A 90 16.62 15.33 -1.76
C TYR A 90 16.39 16.77 -1.28
N GLU A 91 17.26 17.30 -0.43
CA GLU A 91 17.15 18.65 0.13
C GLU A 91 17.51 19.76 -0.89
N THR A 92 18.48 19.51 -1.77
CA THR A 92 19.06 20.56 -2.61
C THR A 92 18.59 20.56 -4.07
N VAL A 93 18.04 19.43 -4.56
CA VAL A 93 17.58 19.26 -5.95
C VAL A 93 16.17 18.64 -5.98
N PRO A 94 15.12 19.42 -5.65
CA PRO A 94 13.74 18.92 -5.55
C PRO A 94 13.13 18.51 -6.91
N ALA A 95 13.76 18.86 -8.04
CA ALA A 95 13.27 18.53 -9.38
C ALA A 95 13.13 17.01 -9.64
N PHE A 96 13.83 16.18 -8.85
CA PHE A 96 13.80 14.71 -8.95
C PHE A 96 13.41 14.07 -7.61
N GLU A 97 12.71 14.80 -6.75
CA GLU A 97 12.37 14.39 -5.39
C GLU A 97 11.81 12.97 -5.31
N ASP A 98 10.89 12.60 -6.21
CA ASP A 98 10.26 11.28 -6.23
C ASP A 98 11.30 10.15 -6.39
N THR A 99 12.32 10.36 -7.24
CA THR A 99 13.40 9.39 -7.40
C THR A 99 14.25 9.29 -6.15
N TRP A 100 14.54 10.42 -5.50
CA TRP A 100 15.37 10.46 -4.29
C TRP A 100 14.70 9.80 -3.09
N ILE A 101 13.41 10.06 -2.90
CA ILE A 101 12.59 9.43 -1.85
C ILE A 101 12.66 7.90 -1.99
N GLU A 102 12.46 7.38 -3.20
CA GLU A 102 12.52 5.93 -3.43
C GLU A 102 13.90 5.35 -3.17
N CYS A 103 14.97 6.02 -3.63
CA CYS A 103 16.35 5.59 -3.37
C CYS A 103 16.64 5.54 -1.86
N LEU A 104 16.14 6.52 -1.09
CA LEU A 104 16.30 6.55 0.37
C LEU A 104 15.54 5.41 1.06
N GLY A 105 14.35 5.08 0.56
CA GLY A 105 13.59 3.89 0.98
C GLY A 105 14.36 2.60 0.71
N ASP A 106 14.88 2.43 -0.51
CA ASP A 106 15.68 1.25 -0.90
C ASP A 106 16.95 1.12 -0.04
N LEU A 107 17.69 2.20 0.18
CA LEU A 107 18.88 2.22 1.04
C LEU A 107 18.55 1.83 2.48
N GLY A 108 17.44 2.32 3.02
CA GLY A 108 16.94 1.92 4.33
C GLY A 108 16.65 0.41 4.40
N ARG A 109 16.08 -0.18 3.35
CA ARG A 109 15.86 -1.63 3.27
C ARG A 109 17.14 -2.44 3.20
N TYR A 110 18.13 -2.02 2.41
CA TYR A 110 19.42 -2.70 2.36
C TYR A 110 20.06 -2.72 3.75
N ARG A 111 20.00 -1.58 4.46
CA ARG A 111 20.56 -1.47 5.81
C ARG A 111 19.80 -2.32 6.84
N MET A 112 18.47 -2.37 6.75
CA MET A 112 17.61 -3.27 7.53
C MET A 112 17.95 -4.76 7.26
N ALA A 113 18.19 -5.12 6.01
CA ALA A 113 18.37 -6.52 5.60
C ALA A 113 19.73 -7.12 6.02
N ILE A 114 20.76 -6.30 6.19
CA ILE A 114 22.09 -6.75 6.64
C ILE A 114 22.26 -6.72 8.16
N GLU A 115 21.30 -6.16 8.89
CA GLU A 115 21.29 -6.15 10.34
C GLU A 115 20.61 -7.43 10.84
N ASP A 116 21.43 -8.44 11.13
CA ASP A 116 20.98 -9.73 11.66
C ASP A 116 21.08 -9.82 13.20
N ASP A 117 21.99 -9.06 13.83
CA ASP A 117 22.30 -9.21 15.26
C ASP A 117 21.65 -8.15 16.19
N ASP A 118 21.51 -6.88 15.77
CA ASP A 118 20.83 -5.85 16.58
C ASP A 118 19.37 -5.60 16.11
N ILE A 119 18.42 -6.18 16.85
CA ILE A 119 16.98 -6.02 16.62
C ILE A 119 16.56 -4.54 16.61
N ARG A 120 17.19 -3.69 17.43
CA ARG A 120 16.83 -2.26 17.52
C ARG A 120 17.26 -1.51 16.28
N ASP A 121 18.46 -1.75 15.78
CA ASP A 121 18.93 -1.14 14.54
C ASP A 121 18.06 -1.59 13.37
N ARG A 122 17.69 -2.87 13.33
CA ARG A 122 16.76 -3.38 12.33
C ARG A 122 15.41 -2.66 12.39
N GLU A 123 14.84 -2.47 13.58
CA GLU A 123 13.58 -1.72 13.76
C GLU A 123 13.69 -0.26 13.32
N VAL A 124 14.81 0.42 13.66
CA VAL A 124 15.08 1.80 13.23
C VAL A 124 15.10 1.89 11.71
N TRP A 125 15.86 1.04 11.03
CA TRP A 125 15.97 1.07 9.57
C TRP A 125 14.68 0.62 8.87
N THR A 126 13.90 -0.26 9.50
CA THR A 126 12.52 -0.57 9.06
C THR A 126 11.66 0.70 9.13
N GLY A 127 11.75 1.47 10.21
CA GLY A 127 11.04 2.74 10.37
C GLY A 127 11.44 3.80 9.35
N VAL A 128 12.76 3.98 9.13
CA VAL A 128 13.30 4.91 8.12
C VAL A 128 12.81 4.52 6.72
N SER A 129 12.92 3.24 6.37
CA SER A 129 12.44 2.75 5.08
C SER A 129 10.93 2.96 4.91
N ARG A 130 10.13 2.66 5.96
CA ARG A 130 8.67 2.83 5.92
C ARG A 130 8.30 4.29 5.71
N HIS A 131 8.95 5.21 6.42
CA HIS A 131 8.73 6.65 6.26
C HIS A 131 8.90 7.10 4.80
N TRP A 132 10.01 6.72 4.16
CA TRP A 132 10.26 7.09 2.77
C TRP A 132 9.25 6.49 1.79
N TYR A 133 8.87 5.22 1.94
CA TYR A 133 7.87 4.64 1.04
C TYR A 133 6.45 5.13 1.30
N SER A 134 6.08 5.45 2.55
CA SER A 134 4.81 6.11 2.85
C SER A 134 4.73 7.45 2.10
N LYS A 135 5.77 8.29 2.23
CA LYS A 135 5.88 9.55 1.49
C LYS A 135 5.85 9.38 -0.03
N ALA A 136 6.56 8.39 -0.57
CA ALA A 136 6.53 8.06 -1.99
C ALA A 136 5.12 7.69 -2.44
N SER A 137 4.44 6.83 -1.68
CA SER A 137 3.11 6.34 -2.00
C SER A 137 2.04 7.43 -1.92
N ASP A 138 2.24 8.46 -1.11
CA ASP A 138 1.35 9.61 -1.07
C ASP A 138 1.52 10.58 -2.24
N LYS A 139 2.73 10.67 -2.78
CA LYS A 139 2.98 11.43 -4.01
C LYS A 139 2.51 10.67 -5.25
N SER A 140 2.69 9.35 -5.26
CA SER A 140 2.35 8.47 -6.39
C SER A 140 1.40 7.34 -5.97
N PRO A 141 0.16 7.64 -5.55
CA PRO A 141 -0.76 6.65 -4.97
C PRO A 141 -1.24 5.59 -5.97
N SER A 142 -1.06 5.81 -7.26
CA SER A 142 -1.37 4.82 -8.30
C SER A 142 -0.33 3.72 -8.45
N THR A 143 0.84 3.82 -7.80
CA THR A 143 2.00 2.96 -8.07
C THR A 143 2.09 1.77 -7.11
N GLY A 144 1.77 0.57 -7.61
CA GLY A 144 1.70 -0.66 -6.83
C GLY A 144 3.01 -1.04 -6.14
N ARG A 145 4.15 -0.81 -6.80
CA ARG A 145 5.48 -1.21 -6.30
C ARG A 145 5.81 -0.59 -4.94
N LEU A 146 5.32 0.62 -4.67
CA LEU A 146 5.53 1.30 -3.38
C LEU A 146 4.81 0.56 -2.25
N TYR A 147 3.57 0.13 -2.50
CA TYR A 147 2.80 -0.68 -1.55
C TYR A 147 3.39 -2.09 -1.38
N HIS A 148 3.96 -2.69 -2.42
CA HIS A 148 4.71 -3.95 -2.27
C HIS A 148 5.88 -3.82 -1.29
N HIS A 149 6.62 -2.72 -1.36
CA HIS A 149 7.72 -2.48 -0.42
C HIS A 149 7.22 -2.22 1.00
N LEU A 150 6.13 -1.46 1.17
CA LEU A 150 5.44 -1.30 2.45
C LEU A 150 4.94 -2.63 3.02
N ALA A 151 4.47 -3.56 2.17
CA ALA A 151 4.09 -4.89 2.60
C ALA A 151 5.27 -5.65 3.22
N ILE A 152 6.45 -5.63 2.58
CA ILE A 152 7.65 -6.28 3.14
C ILE A 152 8.00 -5.71 4.53
N LEU A 153 7.85 -4.39 4.69
CA LEU A 153 8.18 -3.64 5.92
C LEU A 153 7.10 -3.72 7.01
N ALA A 154 5.92 -4.26 6.70
CA ALA A 154 4.83 -4.42 7.65
C ALA A 154 5.02 -5.62 8.59
N ARG A 155 6.06 -6.45 8.40
CA ARG A 155 6.38 -7.55 9.33
C ARG A 155 6.65 -7.03 10.75
N PRO A 156 6.16 -7.72 11.80
CA PRO A 156 5.44 -9.01 11.78
C PRO A 156 3.91 -8.90 11.62
N ASN A 157 3.33 -7.72 11.35
CA ASN A 157 1.88 -7.52 11.22
C ASN A 157 1.35 -8.16 9.92
N ALA A 158 0.72 -9.33 10.03
CA ALA A 158 0.22 -10.08 8.87
C ALA A 158 -1.00 -9.45 8.20
N LEU A 159 -1.88 -8.81 8.97
CA LEU A 159 -3.04 -8.11 8.43
C LEU A 159 -2.61 -6.92 7.57
N GLN A 160 -1.67 -6.11 8.08
CA GLN A 160 -1.13 -4.97 7.34
C GLN A 160 -0.31 -5.41 6.11
N GLN A 161 0.44 -6.52 6.21
CA GLN A 161 1.10 -7.14 5.05
C GLN A 161 0.09 -7.49 3.96
N LEU A 162 -1.00 -8.19 4.31
CA LEU A 162 -2.05 -8.57 3.38
C LEU A 162 -2.70 -7.36 2.73
N TYR A 163 -3.05 -6.33 3.51
CA TYR A 163 -3.57 -5.07 3.00
C TYR A 163 -2.63 -4.45 1.95
N TYR A 164 -1.34 -4.29 2.25
CA TYR A 164 -0.40 -3.66 1.33
C TYR A 164 -0.14 -4.50 0.07
N TYR A 165 -0.03 -5.83 0.19
CA TYR A 165 0.13 -6.69 -0.98
C TYR A 165 -1.11 -6.67 -1.88
N THR A 166 -2.31 -6.68 -1.31
CA THR A 166 -3.55 -6.63 -2.10
C THR A 166 -3.74 -5.24 -2.72
N LYS A 167 -3.44 -4.16 -2.00
CA LYS A 167 -3.40 -2.79 -2.54
C LYS A 167 -2.40 -2.66 -3.68
N SER A 168 -1.19 -3.22 -3.54
CA SER A 168 -0.17 -3.25 -4.61
C SER A 168 -0.66 -3.86 -5.93
N LEU A 169 -1.69 -4.72 -5.88
CA LEU A 169 -2.29 -5.35 -7.05
C LEU A 169 -3.56 -4.63 -7.54
N CYS A 170 -4.22 -3.82 -6.70
CA CYS A 170 -5.52 -3.21 -6.98
C CYS A 170 -5.46 -1.68 -7.18
N VAL A 171 -4.28 -1.15 -7.47
CA VAL A 171 -4.05 0.24 -7.88
C VAL A 171 -3.89 0.32 -9.42
N PRO A 172 -4.06 1.50 -10.05
CA PRO A 172 -4.01 1.64 -11.50
C PRO A 172 -2.73 1.13 -12.18
N LEU A 173 -1.57 1.23 -11.51
CA LEU A 173 -0.29 0.68 -11.98
C LEU A 173 0.11 -0.50 -11.07
N PRO A 174 -0.48 -1.69 -11.26
CA PRO A 174 -0.26 -2.82 -10.37
C PRO A 174 1.18 -3.36 -10.46
N PHE A 175 1.70 -3.86 -9.34
CA PHE A 175 3.01 -4.52 -9.32
C PHE A 175 2.85 -6.04 -9.28
N LEU A 176 2.87 -6.67 -10.46
CA LEU A 176 2.50 -8.08 -10.62
C LEU A 176 3.40 -9.06 -9.87
N SER A 177 4.68 -8.74 -9.64
CA SER A 177 5.59 -9.56 -8.82
C SER A 177 5.13 -9.68 -7.35
N ALA A 178 4.19 -8.83 -6.90
CA ALA A 178 3.54 -9.01 -5.61
C ALA A 178 2.75 -10.32 -5.52
N ARG A 179 2.27 -10.89 -6.66
CA ARG A 179 1.57 -12.18 -6.68
C ARG A 179 2.44 -13.35 -6.21
N GLU A 180 3.74 -13.30 -6.51
CA GLU A 180 4.71 -14.29 -6.00
C GLU A 180 5.10 -13.96 -4.57
N SER A 181 5.32 -12.68 -4.27
CA SER A 181 5.79 -12.23 -2.94
C SER A 181 4.78 -12.50 -1.82
N ILE A 182 3.48 -12.30 -2.09
CA ILE A 182 2.40 -12.54 -1.11
C ILE A 182 2.30 -14.02 -0.72
N MET A 183 2.78 -14.95 -1.55
CA MET A 183 2.79 -16.38 -1.20
C MET A 183 3.67 -16.67 0.01
N THR A 184 4.68 -15.85 0.31
CA THR A 184 5.47 -15.96 1.54
C THR A 184 4.65 -15.72 2.82
N LEU A 185 3.52 -15.01 2.69
CA LEU A 185 2.53 -14.82 3.77
C LEU A 185 1.52 -15.98 3.79
N PHE A 186 1.12 -16.49 2.63
CA PHE A 186 0.07 -17.51 2.51
C PHE A 186 0.55 -18.96 2.72
N ASP A 187 1.70 -19.35 2.16
CA ASP A 187 2.16 -20.75 2.21
C ASP A 187 2.29 -21.29 3.65
N PRO A 188 2.78 -20.51 4.65
CA PRO A 188 2.82 -20.99 6.05
C PRO A 188 1.45 -21.31 6.64
N VAL A 189 0.43 -20.48 6.37
CA VAL A 189 -0.93 -20.67 6.90
C VAL A 189 -1.72 -21.73 6.13
N LEU A 190 -1.42 -21.89 4.83
CA LEU A 190 -2.01 -22.94 3.98
C LEU A 190 -1.47 -24.33 4.31
N ALA A 191 -0.22 -24.42 4.77
CA ALA A 191 0.39 -25.65 5.25
C ALA A 191 -0.02 -26.03 6.69
N SER A 192 -0.83 -25.20 7.36
CA SER A 192 -1.18 -25.36 8.79
C SER A 192 0.03 -25.49 9.71
N ASN A 193 1.14 -24.81 9.37
CA ASN A 193 2.33 -24.80 10.22
C ASN A 193 2.08 -24.01 11.50
N PRO A 194 2.79 -24.32 12.61
CA PRO A 194 2.75 -23.50 13.82
C PRO A 194 3.08 -22.05 13.46
N SER A 195 2.10 -21.17 13.61
CA SER A 195 2.20 -19.78 13.21
C SER A 195 2.31 -18.91 14.46
N CYS A 196 3.20 -17.91 14.44
CA CYS A 196 3.28 -16.89 15.50
C CYS A 196 2.13 -15.86 15.40
N LEU A 197 1.22 -16.00 14.44
CA LEU A 197 0.10 -15.10 14.24
C LEU A 197 -0.98 -15.29 15.31
N SER A 198 -1.73 -14.22 15.58
CA SER A 198 -2.93 -14.34 16.38
C SER A 198 -3.97 -15.24 15.67
N PRO A 199 -4.86 -15.93 16.40
CA PRO A 199 -5.84 -16.83 15.77
C PRO A 199 -6.71 -16.14 14.70
N ILE A 200 -7.10 -14.88 14.92
CA ILE A 200 -7.91 -14.13 13.96
C ILE A 200 -7.10 -13.75 12.70
N ASP A 201 -5.85 -13.30 12.86
CA ASP A 201 -5.00 -12.97 11.71
C ASP A 201 -4.68 -14.23 10.90
N PHE A 202 -4.41 -15.34 11.59
CA PHE A 202 -4.20 -16.63 10.95
C PHE A 202 -5.42 -17.03 10.10
N ALA A 203 -6.62 -17.01 10.68
CA ALA A 203 -7.84 -17.37 9.98
C ALA A 203 -8.12 -16.44 8.78
N PHE A 204 -7.97 -15.12 8.96
CA PHE A 204 -8.18 -14.15 7.90
C PHE A 204 -7.21 -14.34 6.72
N VAL A 205 -5.91 -14.44 7.02
CA VAL A 205 -4.86 -14.65 6.01
C VAL A 205 -5.02 -16.00 5.32
N ARG A 206 -5.46 -17.03 6.03
CA ARG A 206 -5.74 -18.36 5.46
C ARG A 206 -6.89 -18.31 4.46
N VAL A 207 -8.01 -17.66 4.78
CA VAL A 207 -9.13 -17.50 3.84
C VAL A 207 -8.68 -16.76 2.58
N HIS A 208 -7.96 -15.63 2.74
CA HIS A 208 -7.40 -14.90 1.60
C HIS A 208 -6.43 -15.76 0.78
N GLY A 209 -5.57 -16.56 1.42
CA GLY A 209 -4.66 -17.47 0.73
C GLY A 209 -5.37 -18.53 -0.09
N ILE A 210 -6.48 -19.10 0.42
CA ILE A 210 -7.32 -20.06 -0.31
C ILE A 210 -7.99 -19.39 -1.51
N LEU A 211 -8.61 -18.23 -1.31
CA LEU A 211 -9.29 -17.48 -2.38
C LEU A 211 -8.31 -16.97 -3.44
N PHE A 212 -7.13 -16.51 -3.04
CA PHE A 212 -6.10 -15.97 -3.93
C PHE A 212 -5.43 -17.06 -4.78
N SER A 213 -4.98 -18.14 -4.14
CA SER A 213 -4.18 -19.17 -4.82
C SER A 213 -5.02 -20.28 -5.46
N GLY A 214 -6.29 -20.41 -5.07
CA GLY A 214 -7.12 -21.56 -5.42
C GLY A 214 -6.64 -22.89 -4.84
N LYS A 215 -5.61 -22.89 -3.98
CA LYS A 215 -5.17 -24.07 -3.22
C LYS A 215 -6.18 -24.33 -2.09
N SER A 216 -6.32 -25.59 -1.68
CA SER A 216 -7.15 -25.96 -0.51
C SER A 216 -8.61 -25.49 -0.55
N LYS A 217 -9.23 -25.35 -1.75
CA LYS A 217 -10.63 -24.91 -1.91
C LYS A 217 -11.64 -25.66 -1.03
N ARG A 218 -11.39 -26.95 -0.75
CA ARG A 218 -12.23 -27.79 0.14
C ARG A 218 -12.35 -27.23 1.57
N HIS A 219 -11.34 -26.50 2.03
CA HIS A 219 -11.30 -25.88 3.36
C HIS A 219 -11.75 -24.40 3.36
N SER A 220 -12.23 -23.89 2.23
CA SER A 220 -12.64 -22.48 2.10
C SER A 220 -13.74 -22.13 3.12
N GLN A 221 -14.81 -22.92 3.16
CA GLN A 221 -15.92 -22.69 4.07
C GLN A 221 -15.52 -22.81 5.54
N GLU A 222 -14.70 -23.82 5.87
CA GLU A 222 -14.17 -24.03 7.22
C GLU A 222 -13.33 -22.84 7.69
N GLY A 223 -12.42 -22.34 6.83
CA GLY A 223 -11.61 -21.17 7.16
C GLY A 223 -12.44 -19.89 7.32
N MET A 224 -13.49 -19.71 6.49
CA MET A 224 -14.41 -18.59 6.64
C MET A 224 -15.16 -18.65 7.97
N GLU A 225 -15.68 -19.83 8.34
CA GLU A 225 -16.38 -20.03 9.62
C GLU A 225 -15.47 -19.80 10.82
N GLU A 226 -14.21 -20.24 10.75
CA GLU A 226 -13.18 -19.98 11.76
C GLU A 226 -12.97 -18.46 11.96
N PHE A 227 -12.71 -17.71 10.88
CA PHE A 227 -12.54 -16.25 10.98
C PHE A 227 -13.80 -15.55 11.52
N LEU A 228 -14.96 -15.88 10.97
CA LEU A 228 -16.22 -15.25 11.36
C LEU A 228 -16.59 -15.54 12.82
N GLY A 229 -16.27 -16.75 13.33
CA GLY A 229 -16.47 -17.11 14.74
C GLY A 229 -15.56 -16.35 15.70
N LEU A 230 -14.37 -15.94 15.25
CA LEU A 230 -13.41 -15.17 16.06
C LEU A 230 -13.66 -13.66 16.01
N LEU A 231 -14.25 -13.16 14.92
CA LEU A 231 -14.36 -11.74 14.60
C LEU A 231 -14.98 -10.90 15.72
N ASP A 232 -16.18 -11.26 16.19
CA ASP A 232 -16.90 -10.47 17.20
C ASP A 232 -16.11 -10.34 18.52
N SER A 233 -15.54 -11.45 19.00
CA SER A 233 -14.70 -11.44 20.20
C SER A 233 -13.44 -10.57 20.03
N SER A 234 -12.87 -10.54 18.82
CA SER A 234 -11.68 -9.76 18.52
C SER A 234 -11.96 -8.26 18.52
N ILE A 235 -13.08 -7.83 17.92
CA ILE A 235 -13.53 -6.43 17.94
C ILE A 235 -13.67 -5.95 19.39
N THR A 236 -14.35 -6.73 20.23
CA THR A 236 -14.54 -6.41 21.66
C THR A 236 -13.22 -6.26 22.41
N ARG A 237 -12.24 -7.13 22.11
CA ARG A 237 -10.95 -7.15 22.83
C ARG A 237 -10.01 -6.02 22.39
N THR A 238 -10.10 -5.58 21.14
CA THR A 238 -9.13 -4.65 20.54
C THR A 238 -9.59 -3.19 20.53
N THR A 239 -10.90 -2.92 20.61
CA THR A 239 -11.51 -1.57 20.71
C THR A 239 -10.81 -0.53 19.82
N LYS A 240 -10.05 0.41 20.37
CA LYS A 240 -9.34 1.44 19.59
C LYS A 240 -8.36 0.90 18.54
N ARG A 241 -7.73 -0.25 18.79
CA ARG A 241 -6.85 -0.89 17.80
C ARG A 241 -7.64 -1.48 16.62
N TRP A 242 -8.94 -1.69 16.80
CA TRP A 242 -9.82 -2.17 15.73
C TRP A 242 -10.06 -1.12 14.66
N LEU A 243 -9.89 0.17 14.95
CA LEU A 243 -10.04 1.24 13.94
C LEU A 243 -9.15 0.95 12.72
N GLU A 244 -7.86 0.71 12.98
CA GLU A 244 -6.87 0.37 11.95
C GLU A 244 -7.11 -1.02 11.33
N SER A 245 -7.28 -2.05 12.16
CA SER A 245 -7.56 -3.40 11.65
C SER A 245 -8.83 -3.45 10.79
N GLY A 246 -9.83 -2.64 11.15
CA GLY A 246 -11.12 -2.56 10.50
C GLY A 246 -10.99 -2.12 9.05
N TYR A 247 -10.35 -0.98 8.78
CA TYR A 247 -10.18 -0.55 7.40
C TYR A 247 -9.21 -1.44 6.61
N TYR A 248 -8.19 -2.06 7.24
CA TYR A 248 -7.36 -3.07 6.55
C TYR A 248 -8.17 -4.29 6.11
N ILE A 249 -9.08 -4.78 6.95
CA ILE A 249 -9.98 -5.89 6.60
C ILE A 249 -10.93 -5.46 5.49
N GLY A 250 -11.58 -4.29 5.62
CA GLY A 250 -12.53 -3.77 4.64
C GLY A 250 -11.91 -3.60 3.25
N ILE A 251 -10.73 -2.97 3.18
CA ILE A 251 -9.98 -2.79 1.93
C ILE A 251 -9.52 -4.14 1.36
N SER A 252 -9.02 -5.06 2.20
CA SER A 252 -8.61 -6.39 1.73
C SER A 252 -9.78 -7.16 1.12
N LEU A 253 -10.98 -7.09 1.73
CA LEU A 253 -12.19 -7.69 1.18
C LEU A 253 -12.57 -7.07 -0.17
N ALA A 254 -12.54 -5.75 -0.30
CA ALA A 254 -12.77 -5.06 -1.57
C ALA A 254 -11.79 -5.52 -2.66
N CYS A 255 -10.50 -5.63 -2.33
CA CYS A 255 -9.48 -6.16 -3.23
C CYS A 255 -9.75 -7.63 -3.64
N THR A 256 -10.27 -8.47 -2.74
CA THR A 256 -10.68 -9.84 -3.08
C THR A 256 -11.84 -9.87 -4.07
N LEU A 257 -12.84 -8.99 -3.90
CA LEU A 257 -13.98 -8.88 -4.84
C LEU A 257 -13.53 -8.40 -6.23
N LEU A 258 -12.44 -7.63 -6.30
CA LEU A 258 -11.75 -7.26 -7.52
C LEU A 258 -10.81 -8.35 -8.06
N GLY A 259 -10.87 -9.57 -7.51
CA GLY A 259 -10.02 -10.69 -7.94
C GLY A 259 -8.53 -10.43 -7.72
N TYR A 260 -8.19 -9.60 -6.73
CA TYR A 260 -6.81 -9.17 -6.45
C TYR A 260 -6.13 -8.55 -7.68
N GLY A 261 -6.86 -7.72 -8.43
CA GLY A 261 -6.35 -7.07 -9.64
C GLY A 261 -6.12 -8.04 -10.80
N SER A 262 -6.91 -9.11 -10.89
CA SER A 262 -6.85 -10.03 -12.03
C SER A 262 -7.58 -9.42 -13.23
N GLU A 263 -6.96 -9.46 -14.40
CA GLU A 263 -7.60 -9.04 -15.66
C GLU A 263 -8.80 -9.92 -16.05
N SER A 264 -8.89 -11.14 -15.49
CA SER A 264 -10.03 -12.02 -15.64
C SER A 264 -11.27 -11.53 -14.87
N ASN A 265 -11.10 -10.65 -13.88
CA ASN A 265 -12.20 -10.09 -13.11
C ASN A 265 -12.82 -8.92 -13.90
N SER A 266 -14.06 -9.08 -14.33
CA SER A 266 -14.78 -8.11 -15.17
C SER A 266 -14.90 -6.73 -14.52
N LEU A 267 -15.14 -6.70 -13.20
CA LEU A 267 -15.24 -5.47 -12.43
C LEU A 267 -13.90 -4.74 -12.42
N PHE A 268 -12.80 -5.41 -12.07
CA PHE A 268 -11.47 -4.81 -12.08
C PHE A 268 -11.05 -4.32 -13.47
N LYS A 269 -11.24 -5.13 -14.52
CA LYS A 269 -10.91 -4.75 -15.90
C LYS A 269 -11.64 -3.49 -16.34
N THR A 270 -12.93 -3.38 -16.02
CA THR A 270 -13.74 -2.20 -16.34
C THR A 270 -13.20 -0.94 -15.65
N LEU A 271 -12.80 -1.06 -14.39
CA LEU A 271 -12.25 0.05 -13.61
C LEU A 271 -10.86 0.46 -14.09
N ALA A 272 -9.97 -0.50 -14.34
CA ALA A 272 -8.62 -0.22 -14.82
C ALA A 272 -8.63 0.47 -16.20
N THR A 273 -9.47 0.01 -17.12
CA THR A 273 -9.59 0.58 -18.48
C THR A 273 -10.09 2.03 -18.45
N ARG A 274 -11.00 2.38 -17.54
CA ARG A 274 -11.45 3.78 -17.34
C ARG A 274 -10.32 4.69 -16.90
N GLN A 275 -9.29 4.15 -16.25
CA GLN A 275 -8.23 4.94 -15.63
C GLN A 275 -7.06 5.18 -16.56
N ASN A 276 -6.78 4.25 -17.49
CA ASN A 276 -5.75 4.36 -18.52
C ASN A 276 -6.37 4.12 -19.91
N PRO A 277 -7.05 5.12 -20.50
CA PRO A 277 -7.69 4.97 -21.81
C PRO A 277 -6.69 4.75 -22.96
N ASP A 278 -5.42 5.11 -22.76
CA ASP A 278 -4.34 4.91 -23.74
C ASP A 278 -3.88 3.44 -23.84
N ASP A 279 -4.21 2.59 -22.86
CA ASP A 279 -3.94 1.14 -22.82
C ASP A 279 -5.20 0.33 -23.23
N ALA A 280 -6.17 0.96 -23.92
CA ALA A 280 -7.32 0.27 -24.46
C ALA A 280 -6.88 -0.68 -25.59
N ASP A 281 -6.46 -1.89 -25.21
CA ASP A 281 -6.23 -2.98 -26.14
C ASP A 281 -7.49 -3.17 -27.01
N VAL A 282 -7.30 -3.08 -28.33
CA VAL A 282 -8.31 -3.49 -29.30
C VAL A 282 -8.68 -4.95 -28.97
N PRO A 283 -9.95 -5.28 -28.71
CA PRO A 283 -10.33 -6.63 -28.35
C PRO A 283 -9.90 -7.58 -29.48
N MET A 284 -9.02 -8.52 -29.17
CA MET A 284 -8.70 -9.62 -30.06
C MET A 284 -9.97 -10.47 -30.17
N ASP A 285 -10.65 -10.35 -31.30
CA ASP A 285 -11.83 -11.14 -31.65
C ASP A 285 -11.45 -12.63 -31.61
N GLY A 286 -12.03 -13.41 -30.69
CA GLY A 286 -11.88 -14.88 -30.73
C GLY A 286 -11.73 -15.66 -29.41
N ALA A 287 -11.67 -15.02 -28.23
CA ALA A 287 -11.75 -15.77 -26.98
C ALA A 287 -13.18 -15.69 -26.41
N THR A 288 -14.00 -16.70 -26.70
CA THR A 288 -15.21 -16.95 -25.92
C THR A 288 -14.79 -17.10 -24.45
N PRO A 289 -15.27 -16.26 -23.52
CA PRO A 289 -15.06 -16.52 -22.11
C PRO A 289 -15.82 -17.80 -21.80
N GLU A 290 -15.11 -18.89 -21.55
CA GLU A 290 -15.71 -20.03 -20.89
C GLU A 290 -16.23 -19.53 -19.54
N THR A 291 -17.53 -19.28 -19.47
CA THR A 291 -18.26 -19.02 -18.24
C THR A 291 -18.25 -20.29 -17.40
N SER A 292 -17.12 -20.61 -16.79
CA SER A 292 -17.16 -21.34 -15.53
C SER A 292 -17.85 -20.40 -14.56
N HIS A 293 -19.01 -20.80 -14.03
CA HIS A 293 -19.56 -20.13 -12.84
C HIS A 293 -18.42 -19.94 -11.85
N ASP A 294 -18.07 -18.67 -11.57
CA ASP A 294 -16.89 -18.33 -10.80
C ASP A 294 -17.22 -18.53 -9.31
N ASP A 295 -17.23 -19.80 -8.87
CA ASP A 295 -17.41 -20.20 -7.47
C ASP A 295 -16.48 -19.38 -6.55
N THR A 296 -15.35 -18.88 -7.05
CA THR A 296 -14.42 -18.05 -6.29
C THR A 296 -15.00 -16.65 -6.01
N PHE A 297 -15.70 -16.02 -6.97
CA PHE A 297 -16.39 -14.76 -6.73
C PHE A 297 -17.54 -14.93 -5.73
N ASP A 298 -18.36 -15.97 -5.88
CA ASP A 298 -19.49 -16.22 -4.97
C ASP A 298 -19.01 -16.48 -3.53
N ASN A 299 -17.91 -17.22 -3.38
CA ASN A 299 -17.25 -17.43 -2.09
C ASN A 299 -16.68 -16.14 -1.49
N ALA A 300 -16.02 -15.30 -2.32
CA ALA A 300 -15.50 -14.01 -1.88
C ALA A 300 -16.62 -13.04 -1.47
N TRP A 301 -17.71 -13.01 -2.24
CA TRP A 301 -18.91 -12.21 -1.97
C TRP A 301 -19.60 -12.65 -0.68
N SER A 302 -19.82 -13.95 -0.51
CA SER A 302 -20.35 -14.53 0.72
C SER A 302 -19.48 -14.18 1.93
N PHE A 303 -18.16 -14.30 1.81
CA PHE A 303 -17.22 -13.96 2.87
C PHE A 303 -17.28 -12.46 3.24
N ALA A 304 -17.29 -11.57 2.25
CA ALA A 304 -17.37 -10.13 2.45
C ALA A 304 -18.69 -9.73 3.13
N LEU A 305 -19.83 -10.25 2.65
CA LEU A 305 -21.15 -9.97 3.23
C LEU A 305 -21.30 -10.48 4.66
N ARG A 306 -20.83 -11.71 4.94
CA ARG A 306 -20.88 -12.28 6.29
C ARG A 306 -19.99 -11.50 7.25
N THR A 307 -18.81 -11.07 6.80
CA THR A 307 -17.91 -10.21 7.58
C THR A 307 -18.58 -8.86 7.87
N TYR A 308 -19.11 -8.19 6.83
CA TYR A 308 -19.84 -6.94 6.98
C TYR A 308 -20.99 -7.06 7.97
N ARG A 309 -21.77 -8.14 7.85
CA ARG A 309 -22.91 -8.40 8.73
C ARG A 309 -22.47 -8.48 10.20
N ILE A 310 -21.36 -9.13 10.54
CA ILE A 310 -20.91 -9.19 11.94
C ILE A 310 -20.53 -7.80 12.44
N VAL A 311 -19.77 -7.04 11.65
CA VAL A 311 -19.30 -5.70 12.06
C VAL A 311 -20.47 -4.72 12.18
N ILE A 312 -21.38 -4.68 11.22
CA ILE A 312 -22.50 -3.73 11.18
C ILE A 312 -23.52 -3.96 12.30
N HIS A 313 -23.63 -5.18 12.85
CA HIS A 313 -24.51 -5.43 14.00
C HIS A 313 -24.03 -4.73 15.29
N ARG A 314 -22.82 -4.16 15.26
CA ARG A 314 -22.24 -3.36 16.34
C ARG A 314 -22.37 -1.86 16.10
N TRP A 315 -23.40 -1.43 15.38
CA TRP A 315 -23.65 -0.06 14.92
C TRP A 315 -23.67 1.05 16.00
N GLY A 316 -23.62 0.72 17.28
CA GLY A 316 -23.40 1.68 18.38
C GLY A 316 -21.93 1.85 18.81
N HIS A 317 -21.00 1.11 18.21
CA HIS A 317 -19.57 1.17 18.51
C HIS A 317 -18.81 1.95 17.43
N MET A 318 -18.32 3.14 17.81
CA MET A 318 -17.55 4.02 16.92
C MET A 318 -16.29 3.35 16.36
N ASP A 319 -15.70 2.41 17.11
CA ASP A 319 -14.53 1.64 16.68
C ASP A 319 -14.76 0.86 15.37
N THR A 320 -16.01 0.59 14.99
CA THR A 320 -16.35 -0.16 13.77
C THR A 320 -16.54 0.72 12.53
N LEU A 321 -16.68 2.03 12.71
CA LEU A 321 -16.97 2.96 11.63
C LEU A 321 -15.93 2.93 10.49
N PRO A 322 -14.61 2.82 10.73
CA PRO A 322 -13.66 2.80 9.62
C PRO A 322 -13.84 1.61 8.67
N PHE A 323 -14.14 0.43 9.23
CA PHE A 323 -14.50 -0.73 8.41
C PHE A 323 -15.77 -0.44 7.60
N VAL A 324 -16.80 0.09 8.25
CA VAL A 324 -18.09 0.36 7.59
C VAL A 324 -17.93 1.40 6.49
N HIS A 325 -17.16 2.47 6.74
CA HIS A 325 -16.84 3.50 5.76
C HIS A 325 -16.19 2.89 4.52
N THR A 326 -15.10 2.12 4.66
CA THR A 326 -14.45 1.46 3.51
C THR A 326 -15.40 0.54 2.72
N ALA A 327 -16.31 -0.17 3.41
CA ALA A 327 -17.31 -1.01 2.77
C ALA A 327 -18.37 -0.19 2.01
N LEU A 328 -18.82 0.94 2.57
CA LEU A 328 -19.77 1.84 1.92
C LEU A 328 -19.15 2.55 0.71
N VAL A 329 -17.88 2.94 0.78
CA VAL A 329 -17.15 3.48 -0.39
C VAL A 329 -17.11 2.46 -1.52
N PHE A 330 -16.79 1.20 -1.22
CA PHE A 330 -16.79 0.13 -2.22
C PHE A 330 -18.20 -0.13 -2.78
N ASN A 331 -19.23 -0.10 -1.94
CA ASN A 331 -20.62 -0.29 -2.40
C ASN A 331 -21.12 0.87 -3.26
N ASN A 332 -20.71 2.10 -2.95
CA ASN A 332 -21.01 3.25 -3.79
C ASN A 332 -20.46 3.03 -5.21
N LEU A 333 -19.26 2.47 -5.35
CA LEU A 333 -18.75 2.04 -6.65
C LEU A 333 -19.67 0.97 -7.27
N MET A 334 -19.98 -0.10 -6.54
CA MET A 334 -20.80 -1.22 -7.04
C MET A 334 -22.16 -0.75 -7.56
N GLY A 335 -22.78 0.27 -6.95
CA GLY A 335 -24.03 0.86 -7.40
C GLY A 335 -23.97 1.59 -8.76
N HIS A 336 -22.77 1.92 -9.25
CA HIS A 336 -22.57 2.49 -10.59
C HIS A 336 -22.34 1.42 -11.67
N HIS A 337 -22.38 0.13 -11.29
CA HIS A 337 -22.16 -1.01 -12.18
C HIS A 337 -23.41 -1.91 -12.23
N PRO A 338 -24.09 -2.05 -13.39
CA PRO A 338 -25.38 -2.74 -13.48
C PRO A 338 -25.37 -4.19 -12.97
N ASP A 339 -24.36 -4.98 -13.38
CA ASP A 339 -24.25 -6.40 -13.01
C ASP A 339 -23.95 -6.59 -11.52
N ALA A 340 -23.16 -5.69 -10.95
CA ALA A 340 -22.82 -5.64 -9.53
C ALA A 340 -24.00 -5.18 -8.66
N THR A 341 -24.82 -4.27 -9.19
CA THR A 341 -25.97 -3.68 -8.49
C THR A 341 -27.02 -4.74 -8.16
N ALA A 342 -27.31 -5.66 -9.08
CA ALA A 342 -28.29 -6.73 -8.85
C ALA A 342 -27.93 -7.64 -7.65
N ASN A 343 -26.64 -8.00 -7.52
CA ASN A 343 -26.15 -8.81 -6.40
C ASN A 343 -26.18 -8.02 -5.07
N LEU A 344 -25.83 -6.73 -5.13
CA LEU A 344 -25.86 -5.83 -3.97
C LEU A 344 -27.30 -5.63 -3.47
N GLU A 345 -28.27 -5.39 -4.36
CA GLU A 345 -29.67 -5.18 -3.99
C GLU A 345 -30.28 -6.37 -3.25
N GLN A 346 -30.00 -7.60 -3.69
CA GLN A 346 -30.66 -8.79 -3.15
C GLN A 346 -30.03 -9.33 -1.85
N GLN A 347 -28.70 -9.28 -1.73
CA GLN A 347 -27.99 -10.00 -0.66
C GLN A 347 -27.41 -9.09 0.43
N TYR A 348 -27.35 -7.78 0.18
CA TYR A 348 -26.77 -6.85 1.14
C TYR A 348 -27.68 -6.60 2.33
N SER A 349 -27.09 -6.31 3.49
CA SER A 349 -27.81 -6.11 4.76
C SER A 349 -28.39 -4.69 4.87
N TRP A 350 -29.22 -4.29 3.90
CA TRP A 350 -29.81 -2.94 3.80
C TRP A 350 -30.58 -2.53 5.04
N ARG A 351 -31.38 -3.44 5.61
CA ARG A 351 -32.17 -3.14 6.82
C ARG A 351 -31.28 -2.70 7.97
N VAL A 352 -30.25 -3.48 8.29
CA VAL A 352 -29.33 -3.17 9.41
C VAL A 352 -28.50 -1.93 9.10
N THR A 353 -28.08 -1.76 7.85
CA THR A 353 -27.35 -0.56 7.39
C THR A 353 -28.21 0.69 7.57
N SER A 354 -29.48 0.66 7.17
CA SER A 354 -30.41 1.79 7.36
C SER A 354 -30.67 2.09 8.83
N THR A 355 -30.78 1.07 9.68
CA THR A 355 -30.91 1.25 11.14
C THR A 355 -29.68 1.92 11.72
N MET A 356 -28.47 1.48 11.35
CA MET A 356 -27.23 2.15 11.76
C MET A 356 -27.21 3.60 11.29
N LEU A 357 -27.47 3.86 10.00
CA LEU A 357 -27.40 5.22 9.45
C LEU A 357 -28.39 6.16 10.14
N ASN A 358 -29.61 5.69 10.44
CA ASN A 358 -30.59 6.47 11.20
C ASN A 358 -30.12 6.76 12.63
N TYR A 359 -29.51 5.77 13.30
CA TYR A 359 -28.92 5.98 14.62
C TYR A 359 -27.78 7.00 14.59
N LEU A 360 -26.88 6.88 13.61
CA LEU A 360 -25.77 7.82 13.43
C LEU A 360 -26.30 9.23 13.18
N PHE A 361 -27.28 9.37 12.28
CA PHE A 361 -27.94 10.65 11.97
C PHE A 361 -28.49 11.34 13.23
N GLU A 362 -29.07 10.59 14.16
CA GLU A 362 -29.57 11.13 15.44
C GLU A 362 -28.44 11.48 16.43
N SER A 363 -27.27 10.85 16.30
CA SER A 363 -26.13 11.02 17.21
C SER A 363 -25.12 12.09 16.79
N LEU A 364 -25.20 12.58 15.55
CA LEU A 364 -24.25 13.55 15.01
C LEU A 364 -24.35 14.91 15.72
N SER A 365 -23.19 15.52 15.98
CA SER A 365 -23.10 16.87 16.55
C SER A 365 -23.55 17.97 15.59
N CYS A 366 -23.55 17.71 14.27
CA CYS A 366 -23.91 18.64 13.21
C CYS A 366 -24.85 17.98 12.21
N GLU A 367 -25.79 18.73 11.64
CA GLU A 367 -26.68 18.19 10.59
C GLU A 367 -25.85 17.75 9.36
N PRO A 368 -25.93 16.48 8.94
CA PRO A 368 -25.17 16.01 7.80
C PRO A 368 -25.73 16.61 6.51
N ARG A 369 -24.83 16.97 5.59
CA ARG A 369 -25.21 17.43 4.25
C ARG A 369 -25.69 16.27 3.42
N ILE A 370 -27.00 16.19 3.21
CA ILE A 370 -27.60 15.22 2.29
C ILE A 370 -27.57 15.83 0.88
N GLY A 371 -26.70 15.32 0.01
CA GLY A 371 -26.55 15.77 -1.37
C GLY A 371 -25.72 14.81 -2.21
N GLY A 372 -25.59 15.11 -3.51
CA GLY A 372 -24.74 14.36 -4.44
C GLY A 372 -23.26 14.78 -4.42
N GLU A 373 -22.91 15.76 -3.59
CA GLU A 373 -21.54 16.28 -3.46
C GLU A 373 -20.87 15.71 -2.22
N PHE A 374 -19.56 15.49 -2.29
CA PHE A 374 -18.77 15.01 -1.16
C PHE A 374 -18.85 16.01 0.01
N PRO A 375 -19.14 15.57 1.25
CA PRO A 375 -19.37 16.47 2.37
C PRO A 375 -18.05 17.13 2.80
N LEU A 376 -17.83 18.37 2.36
CA LEU A 376 -16.71 19.21 2.79
C LEU A 376 -17.18 20.12 3.93
N LEU A 377 -16.46 20.13 5.05
CA LEU A 377 -16.71 21.08 6.14
C LEU A 377 -16.46 22.51 5.62
N GLU A 378 -17.50 23.34 5.57
CA GLU A 378 -17.47 24.71 5.02
C GLU A 378 -16.51 25.66 5.75
N HIS A 379 -16.11 25.31 6.97
CA HIS A 379 -15.29 26.14 7.84
C HIS A 379 -13.81 25.75 7.90
N GLU A 380 -13.39 24.67 7.23
CA GLU A 380 -11.98 24.28 7.19
C GLU A 380 -11.30 24.77 5.89
N GLU A 381 -10.30 25.65 6.05
CA GLU A 381 -9.46 26.12 4.94
C GLU A 381 -8.72 24.98 4.22
N ALA A 382 -8.46 23.87 4.92
CA ALA A 382 -7.85 22.67 4.38
C ALA A 382 -8.49 21.41 4.97
N PRO A 383 -8.96 20.46 4.15
CA PRO A 383 -9.58 19.23 4.64
C PRO A 383 -8.57 18.38 5.43
N ARG A 384 -9.08 17.63 6.40
CA ARG A 384 -8.34 16.59 7.10
C ARG A 384 -8.91 15.21 6.71
N PRO A 385 -8.26 14.48 5.80
CA PRO A 385 -8.67 13.11 5.47
C PRO A 385 -8.57 12.19 6.68
N LEU A 386 -9.46 11.20 6.73
CA LEU A 386 -9.43 10.12 7.71
C LEU A 386 -8.26 9.16 7.43
N PRO A 387 -7.78 8.39 8.43
CA PRO A 387 -6.73 7.39 8.20
C PRO A 387 -7.06 6.39 7.08
N GLU A 388 -8.30 5.93 7.00
CA GLU A 388 -8.75 5.04 5.94
C GLU A 388 -8.93 5.72 4.58
N ASP A 389 -9.07 7.06 4.52
CA ASP A 389 -9.07 7.78 3.26
C ASP A 389 -7.69 7.68 2.61
N TYR A 390 -6.64 7.89 3.40
CA TYR A 390 -5.26 7.66 2.97
C TYR A 390 -5.03 6.19 2.61
N ALA A 391 -5.60 5.26 3.38
CA ALA A 391 -5.50 3.83 3.09
C ALA A 391 -6.21 3.44 1.78
N MET A 392 -7.34 4.05 1.45
CA MET A 392 -8.08 3.81 0.20
C MET A 392 -7.51 4.59 -1.00
N ARG A 393 -6.82 5.71 -0.75
CA ARG A 393 -6.24 6.55 -1.79
C ARG A 393 -5.40 5.72 -2.76
N GLY A 394 -5.67 5.92 -4.06
CA GLY A 394 -4.97 5.23 -5.14
C GLY A 394 -5.60 3.91 -5.58
N LEU A 395 -6.49 3.31 -4.79
CA LEU A 395 -7.21 2.10 -5.23
C LEU A 395 -8.11 2.43 -6.42
N VAL A 396 -8.22 1.48 -7.36
CA VAL A 396 -9.01 1.70 -8.59
C VAL A 396 -10.47 2.05 -8.31
N TYR A 397 -11.05 1.58 -7.20
CA TYR A 397 -12.44 1.87 -6.84
C TYR A 397 -12.65 3.19 -6.11
N ALA A 398 -11.60 3.83 -5.61
CA ALA A 398 -11.68 5.05 -4.79
C ALA A 398 -11.33 6.33 -5.57
N LYS A 399 -10.91 6.22 -6.84
CA LYS A 399 -10.40 7.34 -7.65
C LYS A 399 -11.40 8.49 -7.77
N ASP A 400 -12.66 8.18 -8.06
CA ASP A 400 -13.71 9.18 -8.32
C ASP A 400 -14.53 9.51 -7.06
N TYR A 401 -14.19 8.89 -5.92
CA TYR A 401 -14.89 9.11 -4.65
C TYR A 401 -14.39 10.37 -3.94
N PHE A 402 -13.07 10.58 -3.88
CA PHE A 402 -12.47 11.71 -3.16
C PHE A 402 -12.33 12.95 -4.06
N PRO A 403 -12.68 14.15 -3.57
CA PRO A 403 -12.40 15.40 -4.27
C PRO A 403 -10.90 15.60 -4.55
N SER A 404 -10.56 16.27 -5.65
CA SER A 404 -9.16 16.53 -6.03
C SER A 404 -8.34 17.28 -4.97
N ARG A 405 -8.99 18.10 -4.15
CA ARG A 405 -8.39 18.85 -3.03
C ARG A 405 -8.36 18.11 -1.69
N TRP A 406 -8.86 16.87 -1.62
CA TRP A 406 -9.00 16.14 -0.34
C TRP A 406 -7.64 15.86 0.31
N PHE A 407 -6.65 15.43 -0.48
CA PHE A 407 -5.33 15.03 0.00
C PHE A 407 -4.25 16.12 -0.15
N THR A 408 -4.62 17.39 -0.33
CA THR A 408 -3.68 18.49 -0.61
C THR A 408 -3.25 19.27 0.64
N ASN A 409 -3.64 18.83 1.84
CA ASN A 409 -3.29 19.51 3.07
C ASN A 409 -1.83 19.21 3.48
N GLU A 410 -0.91 20.06 3.02
CA GLU A 410 0.53 19.95 3.30
C GLU A 410 0.91 20.17 4.78
N LYS A 411 -0.03 20.58 5.63
CA LYS A 411 0.23 20.79 7.07
C LYS A 411 0.21 19.48 7.88
N ILE A 412 -0.34 18.40 7.32
CA ILE A 412 -0.43 17.10 8.00
C ILE A 412 0.84 16.31 7.71
N ASP A 413 1.65 16.08 8.74
CA ASP A 413 2.84 15.25 8.62
C ASP A 413 2.48 13.76 8.45
N GLU A 414 3.38 12.97 7.89
CA GLU A 414 3.20 11.52 7.64
C GLU A 414 2.78 10.74 8.89
N GLY A 415 3.35 11.09 10.05
CA GLY A 415 3.00 10.48 11.33
C GLY A 415 1.58 10.83 11.81
N GLU A 416 1.06 12.00 11.44
CA GLU A 416 -0.25 12.49 11.87
C GLU A 416 -1.41 11.91 11.05
N LYS A 417 -1.15 11.46 9.82
CA LYS A 417 -2.16 10.86 8.93
C LYS A 417 -2.83 9.61 9.52
N HIS A 418 -2.11 8.90 10.38
CA HIS A 418 -2.57 7.67 11.01
C HIS A 418 -3.03 7.90 12.46
N PHE A 419 -3.05 9.16 12.94
CA PHE A 419 -3.41 9.50 14.30
C PHE A 419 -4.92 9.74 14.43
N GLU A 420 -5.59 8.90 15.22
CA GLU A 420 -7.03 9.02 15.46
C GLU A 420 -7.34 10.15 16.45
N LEU A 421 -8.19 11.09 16.03
CA LEU A 421 -8.78 12.12 16.89
C LEU A 421 -10.22 11.78 17.26
N VAL A 422 -10.69 12.30 18.39
CA VAL A 422 -12.09 12.12 18.81
C VAL A 422 -13.07 12.77 17.82
N SER A 423 -12.68 13.88 17.17
CA SER A 423 -13.51 14.54 16.15
C SER A 423 -13.75 13.68 14.90
N MET A 424 -12.82 12.75 14.61
CA MET A 424 -12.91 11.89 13.42
C MET A 424 -14.06 10.88 13.50
N ALA A 425 -14.66 10.67 14.68
CA ALA A 425 -15.87 9.85 14.79
C ALA A 425 -17.10 10.56 14.21
N ASP A 426 -17.18 11.89 14.34
CA ASP A 426 -18.28 12.70 13.80
C ASP A 426 -18.05 13.06 12.31
N GLU A 427 -16.79 13.18 11.89
CA GLU A 427 -16.41 13.43 10.49
C GLU A 427 -16.71 12.24 9.56
N ARG A 428 -16.76 11.03 10.12
CA ARG A 428 -16.89 9.74 9.44
C ARG A 428 -18.35 9.28 9.39
#